data_AF-A0A2I0PM70-F1
#
_entry.id   AF-A0A2I0PM70-F1
#
_cell.length_a   1.000
_cell.length_b   1.000
_cell.length_c   1.000
_cell.angle_alpha   90.00
_cell.angle_beta   90.00
_cell.angle_gamma   90.00
#
_symmetry.space_group_name_H-M   'P 1'
#
loop_
_entity.id
_entity.type
_entity.pdbx_description
1 polymer ?
#
loop_
_entity_poly.entity_id
_entity_poly.type
_entity_poly.pdbx_seq_one_letter_code
_entity_poly.pdbx_strand_id
1 'polypeptide(L)'
;MWLPTEDPKTMEYGNLDKSDLPEFGYIKILNRDNEAVIFVKESFIVGSWCMEVSSLEEFHENKAMKRIDIANDSKLEIYETNNSLFETLIELNEECKLSLPIEIKLILNERVSDISSRKDLLEKYRIRAPSEEDVENLLLNYKS
;
A
#
# COMPACT_ATOMS: atom_id res chain seq x y z
N MET A 1 3.84 16.60 10.62
CA MET A 1 3.81 16.71 9.15
C MET A 1 3.32 18.09 8.72
N TRP A 2 3.93 18.69 7.68
CA TRP A 2 3.48 19.95 7.07
C TRP A 2 3.00 19.71 5.63
N LEU A 3 1.78 20.18 5.31
CA LEU A 3 1.16 20.05 4.00
C LEU A 3 0.49 21.38 3.58
N PRO A 4 0.50 21.73 2.29
CA PRO A 4 -0.09 22.96 1.79
C PRO A 4 -1.59 22.78 1.56
N THR A 5 -2.37 23.81 1.90
CA THR A 5 -3.83 23.79 1.95
C THR A 5 -4.51 24.15 0.61
N GLU A 6 -3.97 23.70 -0.52
CA GLU A 6 -4.69 23.86 -1.79
C GLU A 6 -5.97 23.02 -1.81
N ASP A 7 -6.97 23.41 -2.61
CA ASP A 7 -8.27 22.72 -2.65
C ASP A 7 -8.12 21.30 -3.23
N PRO A 8 -8.38 20.23 -2.44
CA PRO A 8 -8.23 18.86 -2.93
C PRO A 8 -9.35 18.43 -3.86
N LYS A 9 -9.02 17.55 -4.80
CA LYS A 9 -10.02 16.69 -5.44
C LYS A 9 -10.47 15.65 -4.39
N THR A 10 -11.61 15.90 -3.77
CA THR A 10 -12.19 14.97 -2.79
C THR A 10 -12.93 13.85 -3.53
N MET A 11 -12.68 12.60 -3.15
CA MET A 11 -13.47 11.46 -3.59
C MET A 11 -14.06 10.75 -2.39
N GLU A 12 -15.38 10.52 -2.44
CA GLU A 12 -16.04 9.60 -1.53
C GLU A 12 -16.00 8.20 -2.15
N TYR A 13 -15.65 7.20 -1.34
CA TYR A 13 -15.60 5.75 -1.65
C TYR A 13 -14.30 5.20 -2.28
N GLY A 14 -13.83 4.08 -1.70
CA GLY A 14 -12.55 3.39 -1.91
C GLY A 14 -12.34 2.66 -3.25
N ASN A 15 -12.91 3.17 -4.34
CA ASN A 15 -12.52 2.77 -5.70
C ASN A 15 -11.67 3.89 -6.32
N LEU A 16 -10.42 3.97 -5.88
CA LEU A 16 -9.45 4.88 -6.47
C LEU A 16 -8.86 4.17 -7.69
N ASP A 17 -9.31 4.54 -8.89
CA ASP A 17 -8.78 3.97 -10.13
C ASP A 17 -7.41 4.58 -10.44
N LYS A 18 -6.57 3.84 -11.18
CA LYS A 18 -5.24 4.35 -11.59
C LYS A 18 -5.32 5.68 -12.34
N SER A 19 -6.44 5.96 -13.00
CA SER A 19 -6.68 7.21 -13.72
C SER A 19 -6.88 8.44 -12.82
N ASP A 20 -7.22 8.23 -11.55
CA ASP A 20 -7.45 9.33 -10.61
C ASP A 20 -6.19 9.72 -9.83
N LEU A 21 -5.08 9.01 -10.06
CA LEU A 21 -3.81 9.29 -9.41
C LEU A 21 -3.13 10.50 -10.05
N PRO A 22 -2.65 11.46 -9.25
CA PRO A 22 -1.89 12.58 -9.76
C PRO A 22 -0.51 12.11 -10.22
N GLU A 23 0.06 12.82 -11.18
CA GLU A 23 1.45 12.59 -11.60
C GLU A 23 2.44 12.98 -10.49
N PHE A 24 2.17 14.09 -9.79
CA PHE A 24 2.89 14.54 -8.61
C PHE A 24 1.89 15.04 -7.57
N GLY A 25 1.92 14.51 -6.36
CA GLY A 25 0.94 14.90 -5.37
C GLY A 25 0.94 14.02 -4.14
N TYR A 26 -0.08 14.20 -3.31
CA TYR A 26 -0.28 13.35 -2.15
C TYR A 26 -1.74 12.99 -1.98
N ILE A 27 -1.98 11.83 -1.38
CA ILE A 27 -3.30 11.30 -1.08
C ILE A 27 -3.41 11.28 0.43
N LYS A 28 -4.43 11.96 0.93
CA LYS A 28 -4.78 11.94 2.34
C LYS A 28 -5.96 10.97 2.53
N ILE A 29 -5.79 10.08 3.49
CA ILE A 29 -6.73 9.01 3.82
C ILE A 29 -7.19 9.27 5.25
N LEU A 30 -8.48 9.47 5.42
CA LEU A 30 -9.11 9.76 6.70
C LEU A 30 -10.10 8.66 7.05
N ASN A 31 -9.80 7.94 8.12
CA ASN A 31 -10.65 6.90 8.68
C ASN A 31 -11.01 7.25 10.13
N ARG A 32 -11.89 6.46 10.75
CA ARG A 32 -12.24 6.63 12.17
C ARG A 32 -11.03 6.47 13.09
N ASP A 33 -10.16 5.53 12.74
CA ASP A 33 -9.06 5.12 13.63
C ASP A 33 -7.72 5.76 13.26
N ASN A 34 -7.53 6.13 11.98
CA ASN A 34 -6.24 6.56 11.44
C ASN A 34 -6.39 7.76 10.50
N GLU A 35 -5.39 8.65 10.52
CA GLU A 35 -5.13 9.64 9.48
C GLU A 35 -3.83 9.26 8.78
N ALA A 36 -3.84 9.16 7.45
CA ALA A 36 -2.66 8.79 6.69
C ALA A 36 -2.45 9.68 5.47
N VAL A 37 -1.19 9.81 5.08
CA VAL A 37 -0.76 10.59 3.92
C VAL A 37 0.22 9.77 3.11
N ILE A 38 0.00 9.72 1.81
CA ILE A 38 0.81 9.00 0.85
C ILE A 38 1.29 9.98 -0.20
N PHE A 39 2.60 10.06 -0.41
CA PHE A 39 3.18 10.88 -1.45
C PHE A 39 3.35 10.07 -2.73
N VAL A 40 2.85 10.60 -3.84
CA VAL A 40 2.81 9.96 -5.15
C VAL A 40 3.61 10.76 -6.17
N LYS A 41 4.46 10.04 -6.91
CA LYS A 41 5.25 10.54 -8.05
C LYS A 41 5.24 9.51 -9.17
N GLU A 42 4.78 9.88 -10.36
CA GLU A 42 4.77 9.05 -11.56
C GLU A 42 4.14 7.66 -11.34
N SER A 43 3.04 7.59 -10.59
CA SER A 43 2.40 6.33 -10.16
C SER A 43 3.19 5.45 -9.17
N PHE A 44 4.23 6.00 -8.54
CA PHE A 44 4.95 5.39 -7.42
C PHE A 44 4.67 6.14 -6.12
N ILE A 45 4.61 5.39 -5.03
CA ILE A 45 4.61 5.93 -3.67
C ILE A 45 6.06 6.19 -3.30
N VAL A 46 6.39 7.44 -3.02
CA VAL A 46 7.76 7.84 -2.63
C VAL A 46 7.87 8.18 -1.16
N GLY A 47 6.75 8.30 -0.46
CA GLY A 47 6.72 8.56 0.97
C GLY A 47 5.37 8.23 1.58
N SER A 48 5.35 8.01 2.88
CA SER A 48 4.14 7.66 3.61
C SER A 48 4.23 8.03 5.08
N TRP A 49 3.08 8.44 5.62
CA TRP A 49 2.88 8.77 7.02
C TRP A 49 1.50 8.30 7.47
N CYS A 50 1.40 7.92 8.74
CA CYS A 50 0.17 7.49 9.36
C CYS A 50 0.19 7.90 10.82
N MET A 51 -0.94 8.38 11.34
CA MET A 51 -1.16 8.66 12.74
C MET A 51 -2.39 7.90 13.22
N GLU A 52 -2.24 7.17 14.32
CA GLU A 52 -3.37 6.56 15.02
C GLU A 52 -4.10 7.62 15.85
N VAL A 53 -5.39 7.84 15.60
CA VAL A 53 -6.19 8.90 16.25
C VAL A 53 -6.33 8.65 17.75
N SER A 54 -6.38 7.39 18.16
CA SER A 54 -6.59 7.00 19.57
C SER A 54 -5.37 7.20 20.46
N SER A 55 -4.17 6.94 19.93
CA SER A 55 -2.90 7.02 20.66
C SER A 55 -2.12 8.30 20.34
N LEU A 56 -2.47 8.98 19.25
CA LEU A 56 -1.69 10.06 18.62
C LEU A 56 -0.27 9.61 18.26
N GLU A 57 -0.05 8.30 18.08
CA GLU A 57 1.25 7.77 17.68
C GLU A 57 1.45 7.95 16.18
N GLU A 58 2.57 8.58 15.82
CA GLU A 58 2.96 8.82 14.43
C GLU A 58 3.89 7.72 13.92
N PHE A 59 3.64 7.30 12.69
CA PHE A 59 4.44 6.33 11.96
C PHE A 59 4.82 6.90 10.62
N HIS A 60 6.01 6.51 10.17
CA HIS A 60 6.59 6.98 8.91
C HIS A 60 7.09 5.81 8.07
N GLU A 61 7.36 6.08 6.80
CA GLU A 61 7.97 5.14 5.86
C GLU A 61 7.21 3.80 5.79
N ASN A 62 7.94 2.69 5.70
CA ASN A 62 7.41 1.33 5.69
C ASN A 62 6.51 0.99 6.89
N LYS A 63 6.69 1.65 8.04
CA LYS A 63 5.83 1.42 9.21
C LYS A 63 4.46 2.06 9.01
N ALA A 64 4.41 3.24 8.40
CA ALA A 64 3.16 3.87 7.98
C ALA A 64 2.45 2.98 6.96
N MET A 65 3.13 2.59 5.87
CA MET A 65 2.52 1.75 4.82
C MET A 65 1.86 0.47 5.33
N LYS A 66 2.40 -0.16 6.37
CA LYS A 66 1.82 -1.38 6.97
C LYS A 66 0.55 -1.14 7.77
N ARG A 67 0.29 0.10 8.19
CA ARG A 67 -0.85 0.51 9.00
C ARG A 67 -1.93 1.25 8.21
N ILE A 68 -1.60 1.71 7.01
CA ILE A 68 -2.59 2.31 6.13
C ILE A 68 -3.54 1.22 5.67
N ASP A 69 -4.79 1.35 6.12
CA ASP A 69 -5.90 0.54 5.67
C ASP A 69 -6.95 1.47 5.07
N ILE A 70 -7.49 1.12 3.90
CA ILE A 70 -8.54 1.90 3.22
C ILE A 70 -9.84 1.13 3.36
N ALA A 71 -10.62 1.50 4.37
CA ALA A 71 -11.94 0.96 4.60
C ALA A 71 -12.98 1.56 3.64
N ASN A 72 -14.15 0.94 3.57
CA ASN A 72 -15.23 1.43 2.70
C ASN A 72 -15.81 2.77 3.18
N ASP A 73 -15.59 3.15 4.44
CA ASP A 73 -15.98 4.44 5.01
C ASP A 73 -14.83 5.47 5.07
N SER A 74 -13.69 5.14 4.45
CA SER A 74 -12.56 6.06 4.30
C SER A 74 -12.90 7.24 3.40
N LYS A 75 -12.54 8.45 3.85
CA LYS A 75 -12.53 9.65 3.01
C LYS A 75 -11.16 9.79 2.36
N LEU A 76 -11.14 9.93 1.04
CA LEU A 76 -9.91 10.11 0.26
C LEU A 76 -9.87 11.53 -0.31
N GLU A 77 -8.78 12.24 -0.01
CA GLU A 77 -8.52 13.58 -0.51
C GLU A 77 -7.25 13.54 -1.36
N ILE A 78 -7.37 13.82 -2.66
CA ILE A 78 -6.24 13.82 -3.59
C ILE A 78 -5.81 15.25 -3.84
N TYR A 79 -4.53 15.51 -3.59
CA TYR A 79 -3.89 16.78 -3.80
C TYR A 79 -2.90 16.64 -4.94
N GLU A 80 -3.22 17.26 -6.07
CA GLU A 80 -2.30 17.36 -7.19
C GLU A 80 -1.41 18.60 -7.01
N THR A 81 -0.13 18.45 -7.30
CA THR A 81 0.87 19.51 -7.11
C THR A 81 1.79 19.59 -8.32
N ASN A 82 2.47 20.72 -8.51
CA ASN A 82 3.56 20.78 -9.48
C ASN A 82 4.83 20.09 -8.93
N ASN A 83 5.73 19.66 -9.82
CA ASN A 83 6.96 18.97 -9.43
C ASN A 83 7.83 19.78 -8.45
N SER A 84 7.94 21.10 -8.62
CA SER A 84 8.77 21.94 -7.73
C SER A 84 8.25 21.98 -6.29
N LEU A 85 6.94 22.12 -6.12
CA LEU A 85 6.29 22.11 -4.82
C LEU A 85 6.34 20.71 -4.21
N PHE A 86 6.12 19.68 -5.03
CA PHE A 86 6.22 18.29 -4.59
C PHE A 86 7.58 17.96 -3.99
N GLU A 87 8.68 18.31 -4.68
CA GLU A 87 10.03 18.09 -4.17
C GLU A 87 10.27 18.85 -2.86
N THR A 88 9.77 20.10 -2.76
CA THR A 88 9.84 20.87 -1.51
C THR A 88 9.07 20.18 -0.38
N LEU A 89 7.89 19.61 -0.66
CA LEU A 89 7.12 18.87 0.34
C LEU A 89 7.83 17.62 0.84
N ILE A 90 8.47 16.90 -0.08
CA ILE A 90 9.24 15.70 0.22
C ILE A 90 10.52 16.04 1.01
N GLU A 91 11.17 17.17 0.71
CA GLU A 91 12.29 17.69 1.50
C GLU A 91 11.87 18.11 2.91
N LEU A 92 10.71 18.77 3.05
CA LEU A 92 10.19 19.19 4.36
C LEU A 92 9.70 18.04 5.24
N ASN A 93 9.34 16.90 4.64
CA ASN A 93 8.87 15.70 5.34
C ASN A 93 9.80 14.51 5.03
N GLU A 94 11.10 14.71 5.19
CA GLU A 94 12.12 13.72 4.83
C GLU A 94 11.97 12.40 5.58
N GLU A 95 11.48 12.45 6.82
CA GLU A 95 11.19 11.29 7.66
C GLU A 95 10.15 10.34 7.05
N CYS A 96 9.36 10.81 6.08
CA CYS A 96 8.33 10.01 5.42
C CYS A 96 8.84 9.28 4.18
N LYS A 97 10.04 9.62 3.68
CA LYS A 97 10.58 9.07 2.42
C LYS A 97 10.78 7.56 2.55
N LEU A 98 10.32 6.83 1.53
CA LEU A 98 10.56 5.40 1.46
C LEU A 98 11.97 5.13 0.92
N SER A 99 12.61 4.11 1.48
CA SER A 99 13.92 3.64 0.98
C SER A 99 13.85 3.14 -0.46
N LEU A 100 12.66 2.69 -0.90
CA LEU A 100 12.36 2.27 -2.26
C LEU A 100 10.94 2.74 -2.64
N PRO A 101 10.76 3.41 -3.79
CA PRO A 101 9.43 3.74 -4.27
C PRO A 101 8.58 2.48 -4.49
N ILE A 102 7.33 2.51 -4.04
CA ILE A 102 6.41 1.36 -4.11
C ILE A 102 5.38 1.60 -5.22
N GLU A 103 5.09 0.61 -6.07
CA GLU A 103 4.02 0.76 -7.08
C GLU A 103 2.65 0.85 -6.39
N ILE A 104 1.80 1.78 -6.82
CA ILE A 104 0.48 2.07 -6.20
C ILE A 104 -0.50 0.89 -6.22
N LYS A 105 -0.19 -0.19 -6.96
CA LYS A 105 -0.89 -1.48 -6.83
C LYS A 105 -0.99 -1.96 -5.37
N LEU A 106 -0.04 -1.57 -4.50
CA LEU A 106 -0.05 -1.92 -3.08
C LEU A 106 -1.11 -1.20 -2.24
N ILE A 107 -1.60 -0.03 -2.67
CA ILE A 107 -2.66 0.71 -1.95
C ILE A 107 -4.03 0.39 -2.51
N LEU A 108 -4.12 0.20 -3.83
CA LEU A 108 -5.37 0.00 -4.55
C LEU A 108 -5.77 -1.46 -4.54
N ASN A 109 -6.31 -1.92 -3.42
CA ASN A 109 -7.20 -3.10 -3.37
C ASN A 109 -6.76 -4.27 -4.27
N GLU A 110 -5.49 -4.69 -4.22
CA GLU A 110 -5.31 -6.11 -3.95
C GLU A 110 -5.65 -6.26 -2.48
N ARG A 111 -6.96 -6.33 -2.18
CA ARG A 111 -7.43 -7.05 -1.01
C ARG A 111 -6.58 -8.30 -1.02
N VAL A 112 -5.67 -8.43 -0.06
CA VAL A 112 -5.04 -9.70 0.23
C VAL A 112 -6.23 -10.62 0.41
N SER A 113 -6.50 -11.38 -0.65
CA SER A 113 -7.70 -12.18 -0.76
C SER A 113 -7.77 -12.97 0.52
N ASP A 114 -8.87 -12.75 1.26
CA ASP A 114 -9.31 -13.43 2.46
C ASP A 114 -8.32 -14.42 2.99
N ILE A 115 -7.82 -14.23 4.22
CA ILE A 115 -7.05 -15.19 5.04
C ILE A 115 -7.29 -16.61 4.53
N SER A 116 -6.54 -16.98 3.48
CA SER A 116 -6.89 -18.18 2.73
C SER A 116 -6.49 -19.28 3.67
N SER A 117 -7.43 -20.15 4.01
CA SER A 117 -7.20 -21.16 5.04
C SER A 117 -5.89 -21.87 4.71
N ARG A 118 -5.09 -22.27 5.71
CA ARG A 118 -3.78 -22.91 5.49
C ARG A 118 -3.82 -23.96 4.36
N LYS A 119 -4.95 -24.65 4.22
CA LYS A 119 -5.23 -25.64 3.19
C LYS A 119 -5.21 -25.06 1.77
N ASP A 120 -5.84 -23.90 1.55
CA ASP A 120 -5.93 -23.23 0.24
C ASP A 120 -4.56 -22.72 -0.23
N LEU A 121 -3.73 -22.24 0.71
CA LEU A 121 -2.34 -21.85 0.42
C LEU A 121 -1.49 -23.06 0.04
N LEU A 122 -1.59 -24.15 0.80
CA LEU A 122 -0.87 -25.38 0.53
C LEU A 122 -1.26 -25.95 -0.85
N GLU A 123 -2.54 -25.88 -1.21
CA GLU A 123 -3.02 -26.33 -2.52
C GLU A 123 -2.55 -25.43 -3.67
N LYS A 124 -2.64 -24.09 -3.52
CA LYS A 124 -2.18 -23.11 -4.51
C LYS A 124 -0.71 -23.30 -4.89
N TYR A 125 0.14 -23.51 -3.90
CA TYR A 125 1.58 -23.74 -4.11
C TYR A 125 1.93 -25.22 -4.32
N ARG A 126 0.92 -26.10 -4.43
CA ARG A 126 1.07 -27.57 -4.58
C ARG A 126 1.93 -28.20 -3.48
N ILE A 127 1.99 -27.56 -2.31
CA ILE A 127 2.70 -28.04 -1.13
C ILE A 127 1.81 -29.08 -0.45
N ARG A 128 1.97 -30.33 -0.86
CA ARG A 128 1.34 -31.49 -0.21
C ARG A 128 2.41 -32.41 0.36
N ALA A 129 2.02 -33.23 1.33
CA ALA A 129 2.87 -34.35 1.72
C ALA A 129 3.09 -35.23 0.48
N PRO A 130 4.33 -35.64 0.18
CA PRO A 130 4.61 -36.49 -0.97
C PRO A 130 3.86 -37.82 -0.81
N SER A 131 3.16 -38.23 -1.86
CA SER A 131 2.52 -39.54 -1.93
C SER A 131 3.55 -40.63 -2.24
N GLU A 132 3.21 -41.89 -1.96
CA GLU A 132 4.08 -43.03 -2.30
C GLU A 132 4.40 -43.06 -3.81
N GLU A 133 3.44 -42.66 -4.64
CA GLU A 133 3.59 -42.55 -6.10
C GLU A 133 4.54 -41.40 -6.51
N ASP A 134 4.54 -40.28 -5.78
CA ASP A 134 5.51 -39.19 -6.01
C ASP A 134 6.94 -39.66 -5.68
N VAL A 135 7.10 -40.51 -4.65
CA VAL A 135 8.40 -41.09 -4.26
C VAL A 135 8.88 -42.13 -5.27
N GLU A 136 7.98 -43.00 -5.75
CA GLU A 136 8.32 -43.97 -6.80
C GLU A 136 8.75 -43.29 -8.10
N ASN A 137 8.04 -42.23 -8.51
CA ASN A 137 8.42 -41.44 -9.68
C ASN A 137 9.77 -40.73 -9.51
N LEU A 138 10.09 -40.24 -8.31
CA LEU A 138 11.41 -39.69 -7.99
C LEU A 138 12.51 -40.75 -8.11
N LEU A 139 12.27 -41.95 -7.59
CA LEU A 139 13.22 -43.07 -7.66
C LEU A 139 13.43 -43.57 -9.09
N LEU A 140 12.39 -43.56 -9.92
CA LEU A 140 12.47 -43.91 -11.34
C LEU A 140 13.28 -42.88 -12.12
N ASN A 141 13.03 -41.59 -11.88
CA ASN A 141 13.78 -40.50 -12.51
C ASN A 141 15.25 -40.43 -12.05
N TYR A 142 15.57 -40.87 -10.83
CA TYR A 142 16.93 -40.94 -10.33
C TYR A 142 17.74 -42.11 -10.93
N LYS A 143 17.07 -43.15 -11.44
CA LYS A 143 17.70 -44.32 -12.06
C LYS A 143 17.93 -44.19 -13.58
N SER A 144 17.47 -43.10 -14.19
CA SER A 144 17.77 -42.73 -15.59
C SER A 144 19.00 -41.83 -15.64
#